data_AF-A0A9X2MV87-F1
#
_entry.id   AF-A0A9X2MV87-F1
#
_cell.length_a   1.000
_cell.length_b   1.000
_cell.length_c   1.000
_cell.angle_alpha   90.00
_cell.angle_beta   90.00
_cell.angle_gamma   90.00
#
_symmetry.space_group_name_H-M   'P 1'
#
loop_
_entity.id
_entity.type
_entity.pdbx_description
1 polymer ?
#
loop_
_entity_poly.entity_id
_entity_poly.type
_entity_poly.pdbx_seq_one_letter_code
_entity_poly.pdbx_strand_id
1 'polypeptide(L)'
;MGVNSKGKRKLVHRGRTYYWNVQQDPEDYGLTNLSIVSEDKKFILSYHVGQSNNDSPPFIVVKGIEFGGLENYYRQGWVRVLTPYWDDNVITPGFVIIIIEWCLLRKDLLELVDWKGDIQQIFPNRLI
;
A
#
# COMPACT_ATOMS: atom_id res chain seq x y z
N MET A 1 -7.31 9.85 18.93
CA MET A 1 -7.33 8.37 18.74
C MET A 1 -5.93 7.92 18.33
N GLY A 2 -5.21 7.18 19.17
CA GLY A 2 -3.86 6.71 18.85
C GLY A 2 -3.83 5.52 17.90
N VAL A 3 -2.69 5.31 17.24
CA VAL A 3 -2.37 4.04 16.57
C VAL A 3 -1.96 3.04 17.66
N ASN A 4 -2.47 1.80 17.59
CA ASN A 4 -1.95 0.73 18.44
C ASN A 4 -0.52 0.40 17.99
N SER A 5 0.45 0.80 18.81
CA SER A 5 1.89 0.68 18.54
C SER A 5 2.47 -0.69 18.90
N LYS A 6 1.69 -1.59 19.52
CA LYS A 6 2.18 -2.90 19.95
C LYS A 6 2.59 -3.74 18.74
N GLY A 7 3.85 -4.16 18.69
CA GLY A 7 4.41 -4.97 17.58
C GLY A 7 4.69 -4.21 16.29
N LYS A 8 4.63 -2.86 16.30
CA LYS A 8 4.92 -2.03 15.13
C LYS A 8 6.22 -1.26 15.30
N ARG A 9 6.99 -1.19 14.23
CA ARG A 9 8.17 -0.33 14.11
C ARG A 9 7.71 1.09 13.77
N LYS A 10 8.30 2.06 14.46
CA LYS A 10 8.08 3.48 14.17
C LYS A 10 9.07 3.94 13.10
N LEU A 11 8.59 4.74 12.16
CA LEU A 11 9.35 5.35 11.09
C LEU A 11 8.94 6.82 10.99
N VAL A 12 9.91 7.74 10.96
CA VAL A 12 9.63 9.15 10.73
C VAL A 12 10.19 9.52 9.36
N HIS A 13 9.34 10.05 8.50
CA HIS A 13 9.70 10.45 7.14
C HIS A 13 8.99 11.75 6.78
N ARG A 14 9.75 12.73 6.26
CA ARG A 14 9.27 14.09 5.91
C ARG A 14 8.45 14.77 7.03
N GLY A 15 8.87 14.59 8.29
CA GLY A 15 8.20 15.15 9.46
C GLY A 15 6.88 14.47 9.85
N ARG A 16 6.49 13.38 9.16
CA ARG A 16 5.31 12.57 9.49
C ARG A 16 5.74 11.25 10.13
N THR A 17 4.95 10.80 11.10
CA THR A 17 5.16 9.53 11.79
C THR A 17 4.32 8.42 11.14
N TYR A 18 4.99 7.33 10.80
CA TYR A 18 4.41 6.11 10.29
C TYR A 18 4.72 4.94 11.25
N TYR A 19 3.79 4.02 11.34
CA TYR A 19 3.93 2.76 12.06
C TYR A 19 3.78 1.64 11.04
N TRP A 20 4.72 0.70 11.05
CA TRP A 20 4.69 -0.42 10.12
C TRP A 20 5.04 -1.73 10.82
N ASN A 21 4.54 -2.83 10.29
CA ASN A 21 4.90 -4.17 10.72
C ASN A 21 4.78 -5.17 9.58
N VAL A 22 5.55 -6.24 9.70
CA VAL A 22 5.47 -7.41 8.83
C VAL A 22 4.92 -8.52 9.69
N GLN A 23 3.77 -9.07 9.31
CA GLN A 23 3.15 -10.19 10.00
C GLN A 23 2.73 -11.24 8.98
N GLN A 24 3.00 -12.49 9.31
CA GLN A 24 2.44 -13.62 8.58
C GLN A 24 0.99 -13.78 9.02
N ASP A 25 0.07 -13.81 8.07
CA ASP A 25 -1.33 -14.03 8.35
C ASP A 25 -1.65 -15.53 8.19
N PRO A 26 -1.93 -16.26 9.28
CA PRO A 26 -2.17 -17.70 9.21
C PRO A 26 -3.51 -18.03 8.54
N GLU A 27 -4.44 -17.07 8.44
CA GLU A 27 -5.73 -17.24 7.79
C GLU A 27 -5.64 -17.00 6.27
N ASP A 28 -4.63 -16.23 5.83
CA ASP A 28 -4.32 -15.94 4.42
C ASP A 28 -3.23 -16.90 3.87
N TYR A 29 -3.37 -18.21 4.13
CA TYR A 29 -2.43 -19.27 3.69
C TYR A 29 -0.96 -19.05 4.11
N GLY A 30 -0.72 -18.29 5.18
CA GLY A 30 0.64 -17.99 5.64
C GLY A 30 1.34 -16.93 4.79
N LEU A 31 0.60 -16.09 4.06
CA LEU A 31 1.17 -14.95 3.34
C LEU A 31 1.73 -13.91 4.31
N THR A 32 2.88 -13.36 3.97
CA THR A 32 3.55 -12.33 4.79
C THR A 32 3.09 -10.95 4.34
N ASN A 33 2.44 -10.20 5.22
CA ASN A 33 1.86 -8.91 4.91
C ASN A 33 2.59 -7.77 5.61
N LEU A 34 3.06 -6.80 4.82
CA LEU A 34 3.57 -5.52 5.28
C LEU A 34 2.39 -4.55 5.42
N SER A 35 2.09 -4.13 6.64
CA SER A 35 1.12 -3.06 6.90
C SER A 35 1.83 -1.76 7.26
N ILE A 36 1.40 -0.65 6.67
CA ILE A 36 1.91 0.70 6.97
C ILE A 36 0.74 1.61 7.29
N VAL A 37 0.83 2.37 8.37
CA VAL A 37 -0.20 3.31 8.82
C VAL A 37 0.42 4.62 9.33
N SER A 38 -0.12 5.78 8.91
CA SER A 38 0.23 7.07 9.52
C SER A 38 -0.38 7.23 10.91
N GLU A 39 0.23 8.08 11.73
CA GLU A 39 -0.29 8.42 13.05
C GLU A 39 -1.72 8.97 13.03
N ASP A 40 -2.04 9.80 12.02
CA ASP A 40 -3.37 10.37 11.79
C ASP A 40 -4.37 9.38 11.16
N LYS A 41 -3.92 8.17 10.77
CA LYS A 41 -4.70 7.11 10.11
C LYS A 41 -5.33 7.49 8.76
N LYS A 42 -4.93 8.61 8.14
CA LYS A 42 -5.34 8.98 6.79
C LYS A 42 -4.52 8.26 5.72
N PHE A 43 -3.32 7.77 6.06
CA PHE A 43 -2.53 6.87 5.22
C PHE A 43 -2.57 5.47 5.84
N ILE A 44 -3.18 4.52 5.15
CA ILE A 44 -3.26 3.12 5.57
C ILE A 44 -3.13 2.26 4.33
N LEU A 45 -2.18 1.33 4.35
CA LEU A 45 -1.99 0.37 3.27
C LEU A 45 -1.51 -0.99 3.79
N SER A 46 -1.69 -2.00 2.96
CA SER A 46 -1.20 -3.36 3.15
C SER A 46 -0.62 -3.87 1.84
N TYR A 47 0.60 -4.41 1.89
CA TYR A 47 1.33 -4.99 0.76
C TYR A 47 1.67 -6.44 1.08
N HIS A 48 1.37 -7.38 0.19
CA HIS A 48 1.81 -8.76 0.38
C HIS A 48 3.27 -8.88 -0.07
N VAL A 49 4.09 -9.45 0.79
CA VAL A 49 5.52 -9.72 0.56
C VAL A 49 5.67 -11.07 -0.13
N GLY A 50 6.63 -11.16 -1.03
CA GLY A 50 6.87 -12.26 -1.96
C GLY A 50 6.10 -12.16 -3.27
N GLN A 51 5.38 -11.06 -3.56
CA GLN A 51 4.56 -10.95 -4.76
C GLN A 51 5.38 -10.95 -6.05
N SER A 52 6.62 -10.46 -6.01
CA SER A 52 7.50 -10.40 -7.19
C SER A 52 7.90 -11.79 -7.72
N ASN A 53 7.72 -12.84 -6.91
CA ASN A 53 7.99 -14.23 -7.29
C ASN A 53 6.76 -14.94 -7.89
N ASN A 54 5.60 -14.28 -7.96
CA ASN A 54 4.38 -14.84 -8.51
C ASN A 54 4.20 -14.46 -10.00
N ASP A 55 3.40 -15.25 -10.73
CA ASP A 55 3.08 -15.04 -12.15
C ASP A 55 2.11 -13.84 -12.37
N SER A 56 1.50 -13.34 -11.29
CA SER A 56 0.56 -12.21 -11.33
C SER A 56 1.24 -10.88 -11.01
N PRO A 57 0.78 -9.76 -11.59
CA PRO A 57 1.34 -8.45 -11.31
C PRO A 57 1.16 -8.07 -9.83
N PRO A 58 2.18 -7.47 -9.19
CA PRO A 58 2.11 -7.10 -7.79
C PRO A 58 1.14 -5.95 -7.58
N PHE A 59 0.49 -5.93 -6.43
CA PHE A 59 -0.48 -4.92 -6.06
C PHE A 59 -0.42 -4.58 -4.57
N ILE A 60 -0.84 -3.36 -4.26
CA ILE A 60 -0.96 -2.86 -2.90
C ILE A 60 -2.42 -2.58 -2.56
N VAL A 61 -2.82 -2.93 -1.36
CA VAL A 61 -4.16 -2.68 -0.82
C VAL A 61 -4.15 -1.35 -0.08
N VAL A 62 -4.84 -0.36 -0.63
CA VAL A 62 -4.96 0.98 -0.08
C VAL A 62 -6.28 1.10 0.69
N LYS A 63 -6.19 1.56 1.94
CA LYS A 63 -7.35 1.78 2.83
C LYS A 63 -7.49 3.25 3.26
N GLY A 64 -6.37 3.96 3.35
CA GLY A 64 -6.34 5.37 3.73
C GLY A 64 -6.60 6.31 2.56
N ILE A 65 -7.06 7.53 2.82
CA ILE A 65 -7.44 8.54 1.82
C ILE A 65 -6.24 9.19 1.11
N GLU A 66 -5.06 9.23 1.72
CA GLU A 66 -3.87 9.95 1.21
C GLU A 66 -3.05 9.16 0.17
N PHE A 67 -3.69 8.60 -0.85
CA PHE A 67 -2.99 7.94 -1.94
C PHE A 67 -3.04 8.80 -3.21
N GLY A 68 -1.86 9.13 -3.75
CA GLY A 68 -1.71 9.96 -4.92
C GLY A 68 -2.34 9.33 -6.15
N GLY A 69 -3.32 10.04 -6.74
CA GLY A 69 -4.13 9.58 -7.88
C GLY A 69 -5.50 9.02 -7.52
N LEU A 70 -5.77 8.71 -6.25
CA LEU A 70 -7.09 8.22 -5.78
C LEU A 70 -7.95 9.33 -5.15
N GLU A 71 -7.64 10.60 -5.39
CA GLU A 71 -8.32 11.77 -4.80
C GLU A 71 -9.78 11.86 -5.27
N ASN A 72 -10.04 11.55 -6.55
CA ASN A 72 -11.35 11.65 -7.19
C ASN A 72 -12.05 10.29 -7.37
N TYR A 73 -11.49 9.23 -6.81
CA TYR A 73 -12.05 7.88 -6.93
C TYR A 73 -13.03 7.62 -5.77
N TYR A 74 -14.28 7.27 -6.09
CA TYR A 74 -15.28 6.92 -5.07
C TYR A 74 -14.94 5.56 -4.44
N ARG A 75 -14.49 5.58 -3.17
CA ARG A 75 -14.04 4.38 -2.46
C ARG A 75 -15.17 3.79 -1.63
N GLN A 76 -15.62 2.58 -1.99
CA GLN A 76 -16.53 1.77 -1.16
C GLN A 76 -15.78 0.82 -0.20
N GLY A 77 -14.48 1.01 0.01
CA GLY A 77 -13.69 0.13 0.85
C GLY A 77 -12.22 0.10 0.45
N TRP A 78 -11.64 -1.10 0.48
CA TRP A 78 -10.24 -1.34 0.15
C TRP A 78 -10.04 -1.32 -1.36
N VAL A 79 -9.02 -0.62 -1.82
CA VAL A 79 -8.70 -0.50 -3.24
C VAL A 79 -7.39 -1.22 -3.50
N ARG A 80 -7.33 -2.09 -4.51
CA ARG A 80 -6.08 -2.72 -4.94
C ARG A 80 -5.52 -1.96 -6.13
N VAL A 81 -4.28 -1.49 -6.01
CA VAL A 81 -3.58 -0.72 -7.04
C VAL A 81 -2.36 -1.52 -7.47
N LEU A 82 -2.14 -1.68 -8.77
CA LEU A 82 -0.91 -2.30 -9.26
C LEU A 82 0.30 -1.48 -8.83
N THR A 83 1.35 -2.18 -8.41
CA THR A 83 2.63 -1.60 -8.06
C THR A 83 3.66 -1.97 -9.12
N PRO A 84 4.74 -1.19 -9.23
CA PRO A 84 5.93 -1.72 -9.89
C PRO A 84 6.44 -2.97 -9.15
N TYR A 85 7.24 -3.77 -9.85
CA TYR A 85 7.98 -4.86 -9.23
C TYR A 85 9.06 -4.27 -8.31
N TRP A 86 9.04 -4.70 -7.06
CA TRP A 86 9.98 -4.29 -6.03
C TRP A 86 10.80 -5.49 -5.58
N ASP A 87 12.06 -5.28 -5.18
CA ASP A 87 12.79 -6.34 -4.47
C ASP A 87 12.29 -6.41 -3.03
N ASP A 88 11.33 -7.30 -2.79
CA ASP A 88 10.63 -7.46 -1.52
C ASP A 88 11.12 -8.67 -0.71
N ASN A 89 12.27 -9.24 -1.08
CA ASN A 89 12.93 -10.32 -0.35
C ASN A 89 13.27 -9.94 1.10
N VAL A 90 13.61 -8.67 1.35
CA VAL A 90 13.94 -8.15 2.68
C VAL A 90 13.22 -6.83 2.94
N ILE A 91 12.32 -6.85 3.92
CA ILE A 91 11.57 -5.65 4.31
C ILE A 91 12.39 -4.79 5.27
N THR A 92 13.04 -3.77 4.71
CA THR A 92 13.83 -2.78 5.43
C THR A 92 13.03 -1.47 5.65
N PRO A 93 13.38 -0.64 6.65
CA PRO A 93 12.79 0.70 6.77
C PRO A 93 13.01 1.56 5.51
N GLY A 94 14.12 1.37 4.78
CA GLY A 94 14.35 2.01 3.48
C GLY A 94 13.33 1.59 2.43
N PHE A 95 13.02 0.28 2.37
CA PHE A 95 11.97 -0.23 1.50
C PHE A 95 10.57 0.33 1.85
N VAL A 96 10.27 0.43 3.15
CA VAL A 96 9.03 1.07 3.63
C VAL A 96 8.95 2.53 3.19
N ILE A 97 10.07 3.27 3.20
CA ILE A 97 10.11 4.65 2.68
C ILE A 97 9.80 4.67 1.18
N ILE A 98 10.38 3.77 0.39
CA ILE A 98 10.12 3.68 -1.06
C ILE A 98 8.62 3.48 -1.32
N ILE A 99 7.98 2.57 -0.60
CA ILE A 99 6.52 2.35 -0.71
C ILE A 99 5.75 3.62 -0.34
N ILE A 100 6.10 4.26 0.78
CA ILE A 100 5.42 5.49 1.23
C ILE A 100 5.54 6.59 0.18
N GLU A 101 6.75 6.86 -0.32
CA GLU A 101 6.98 7.88 -1.33
C GLU A 101 6.25 7.56 -2.63
N TRP A 102 6.30 6.30 -3.08
CA TRP A 102 5.56 5.87 -4.26
C TRP A 102 4.05 6.06 -4.07
N CYS A 103 3.47 5.69 -2.92
CA CYS A 103 2.04 5.88 -2.66
C CYS A 103 1.60 7.35 -2.61
N LEU A 104 2.44 8.23 -2.07
CA LEU A 104 2.17 9.66 -1.96
C LEU A 104 2.39 10.41 -3.28
N LEU A 105 3.22 9.88 -4.17
CA LEU A 105 3.45 10.46 -5.48
C LEU A 105 2.15 10.46 -6.29
N ARG A 106 1.76 11.63 -6.79
CA ARG A 106 0.59 11.79 -7.65
C ARG A 106 0.81 11.00 -8.94
N LYS A 107 -0.15 10.15 -9.28
CA LYS A 107 -0.09 9.33 -10.49
C LYS A 107 -1.18 9.79 -11.45
N ASP A 108 -0.79 10.00 -12.70
CA ASP A 108 -1.72 10.38 -13.76
C ASP A 108 -2.50 9.19 -14.32
N LEU A 109 -1.95 7.99 -14.15
CA LEU A 109 -2.56 6.71 -14.52
C LEU A 109 -2.46 5.76 -13.32
N LEU A 110 -3.60 5.19 -12.94
CA LEU A 110 -3.70 4.14 -11.94
C LEU A 110 -4.37 2.92 -12.55
N GLU A 111 -3.71 1.79 -12.42
CA GLU A 111 -4.26 0.48 -12.78
C GLU A 111 -4.79 -0.17 -11.51
N LEU A 112 -6.11 -0.35 -11.45
CA LEU A 112 -6.77 -1.04 -10.34
C LEU A 112 -7.01 -2.50 -10.69
N VAL A 113 -6.86 -3.37 -9.69
CA VAL A 113 -7.19 -4.79 -9.83
C VAL A 113 -8.36 -5.20 -8.95
N ASP A 114 -9.17 -6.12 -9.47
CA ASP A 114 -10.26 -6.71 -8.69
C ASP A 114 -9.77 -7.76 -7.68
N TRP A 115 -10.69 -8.35 -6.92
CA TRP A 115 -10.39 -9.49 -6.05
C TRP A 115 -9.86 -10.73 -6.78
N LYS A 116 -10.11 -10.86 -8.09
CA LYS A 116 -9.53 -11.91 -8.94
C LYS A 116 -8.14 -11.61 -9.50
N GLY A 117 -7.65 -10.38 -9.38
CA GLY A 117 -6.39 -9.95 -10.00
C GLY A 117 -6.53 -9.41 -11.43
N ASP A 118 -7.74 -9.40 -12.00
CA ASP A 118 -8.00 -8.78 -13.30
C ASP A 118 -7.95 -7.24 -13.22
N ILE A 119 -7.36 -6.62 -14.24
CA ILE A 119 -7.29 -5.16 -14.39
C ILE A 119 -8.70 -4.63 -14.68
N GLN A 120 -9.26 -3.88 -13.73
CA GLN A 120 -10.62 -3.35 -13.83
C GLN A 120 -10.68 -2.00 -14.54
N GLN A 121 -9.73 -1.10 -14.26
CA GLN A 121 -9.85 0.27 -14.74
C GLN A 121 -8.52 1.04 -14.70
N ILE A 122 -8.29 1.81 -15.77
CA ILE A 122 -7.22 2.81 -15.87
C ILE A 122 -7.86 4.18 -15.65
N PHE A 123 -7.46 4.90 -14.60
CA PHE A 123 -7.95 6.27 -14.36
C PHE A 123 -6.99 7.29 -14.96
N PRO A 124 -7.36 8.00 -16.04
CA PRO A 124 -6.64 9.19 -16.44
C PRO A 124 -7.00 10.33 -15.49
N ASN A 125 -6.01 10.88 -14.79
CA ASN A 125 -6.14 12.10 -14.02
C ASN A 125 -6.28 13.31 -14.98
N ARG A 126 -7.43 13.45 -15.65
CA ARG A 126 -7.74 14.67 -16.40
C ARG A 126 -8.23 15.73 -15.43
N LEU A 127 -7.38 16.72 -15.19
CA LEU A 127 -7.78 18.04 -14.73
C LEU A 127 -8.74 18.63 -15.78
N ILE A 128 -10.00 18.84 -15.40
CA ILE A 128 -10.93 19.75 -16.09
C ILE A 128 -11.15 20.94 -15.17
#